data_AF-A0A2A2XZZ9-F1
#
_entry.id   AF-A0A2A2XZZ9-F1
#
_cell.length_a   1.000
_cell.length_b   1.000
_cell.length_c   1.000
_cell.angle_alpha   90.00
_cell.angle_beta   90.00
_cell.angle_gamma   90.00
#
_symmetry.space_group_name_H-M   'P 1'
#
loop_
_entity.id
_entity.type
_entity.pdbx_description
1 polymer ?
#
loop_
_entity_poly.entity_id
_entity_poly.type
_entity_poly.pdbx_seq_one_letter_code
_entity_poly.pdbx_strand_id
1 'polypeptide(L)' 'MRISVDISEEILSEVMELTGEKSKSASLSKAVTEFVRRKRAKEFGRLMREGAFDYPTEATSESLTNPVPPLAAE' A
#
# COMPACT_ATOMS: atom_id res chain seq x y z
N MET A 1 18.68 6.72 -6.55
CA MET A 1 18.92 7.64 -5.42
C MET A 1 19.82 6.93 -4.41
N ARG A 2 20.88 7.56 -3.90
CA ARG A 2 21.80 6.97 -2.91
C ARG A 2 21.76 7.81 -1.64
N ILE A 3 21.55 7.16 -0.50
CA ILE A 3 21.43 7.78 0.82
C ILE A 3 22.31 6.98 1.79
N SER A 4 22.98 7.66 2.71
CA SER A 4 23.67 7.04 3.84
C SER A 4 22.79 7.16 5.08
N VAL A 5 22.58 6.06 5.79
CA VAL A 5 21.77 5.99 7.02
C VAL A 5 22.61 5.30 8.08
N ASP A 6 22.58 5.84 9.30
CA ASP A 6 23.20 5.23 10.47
C ASP A 6 22.18 4.33 11.18
N ILE A 7 22.53 3.06 11.37
CA ILE A 7 21.65 2.02 11.93
C ILE A 7 22.52 1.06 12.74
N SER A 8 22.03 0.65 13.91
CA SER A 8 22.68 -0.39 14.72
C SER A 8 22.79 -1.71 13.95
N GLU A 9 23.91 -2.41 14.13
CA GLU A 9 24.18 -3.67 13.46
C GLU A 9 23.15 -4.77 13.81
N GLU A 10 22.67 -4.78 15.05
CA GLU A 10 21.62 -5.70 15.55
C GLU A 10 20.34 -5.61 14.72
N ILE A 11 19.79 -4.39 14.56
CA ILE A 11 18.59 -4.15 13.74
C ILE A 11 18.84 -4.53 12.28
N LEU A 12 20.03 -4.25 11.74
CA LEU A 12 20.34 -4.60 10.36
C LEU A 12 20.36 -6.12 10.16
N SER A 13 20.93 -6.88 11.10
CA SER A 13 20.88 -8.34 11.05
C SER A 13 19.45 -8.88 11.11
N GLU A 14 18.61 -8.35 12.00
CA GLU A 14 17.20 -8.76 12.08
C GLU A 14 16.46 -8.46 10.77
N VAL A 15 16.69 -7.28 10.17
CA VAL A 15 16.07 -6.93 8.90
C VAL A 15 16.52 -7.87 7.78
N MET A 16 17.79 -8.27 7.75
CA MET A 16 18.29 -9.24 6.78
C MET A 16 17.65 -10.62 6.97
N GLU A 17 17.50 -11.08 8.21
CA GLU A 17 16.81 -12.35 8.55
C GLU A 17 15.34 -12.32 8.15
N LEU A 18 14.62 -11.24 8.49
CA LEU A 18 13.20 -11.07 8.17
C LEU A 18 12.94 -10.96 6.65
N THR A 19 13.87 -10.35 5.91
CA THR A 19 13.73 -10.16 4.46
C THR A 19 14.24 -11.33 3.62
N GLY A 20 15.08 -12.19 4.21
CA GLY A 20 15.78 -13.29 3.53
C GLY A 20 16.88 -12.84 2.58
N GLU A 21 17.24 -11.55 2.59
CA GLU A 21 18.20 -10.96 1.66
C GLU A 21 19.62 -11.01 2.22
N LYS A 22 20.58 -11.43 1.39
CA LYS A 22 22.00 -11.53 1.79
C LYS A 22 22.75 -10.21 1.76
N SER A 23 22.21 -9.20 1.09
CA SER A 23 22.86 -7.89 0.96
C SER A 23 22.20 -6.83 1.84
N LYS A 24 23.04 -6.00 2.47
CA LYS A 24 22.60 -4.90 3.36
C LYS A 24 21.70 -3.89 2.62
N SER A 25 22.01 -3.61 1.35
CA SER A 25 21.22 -2.67 0.55
C SER A 25 19.87 -3.25 0.10
N ALA A 26 19.82 -4.53 -0.31
CA ALA A 26 18.57 -5.14 -0.77
C ALA A 26 17.59 -5.36 0.39
N SER A 27 18.09 -5.81 1.55
CA SER A 27 17.28 -5.99 2.77
C SER A 27 16.60 -4.68 3.18
N LEU A 28 17.35 -3.58 3.27
CA LEU A 28 16.80 -2.26 3.56
C LEU A 28 15.80 -1.78 2.50
N SER A 29 16.13 -1.91 1.22
CA SER A 29 15.24 -1.50 0.13
C SER A 29 13.89 -2.22 0.18
N LYS A 30 13.93 -3.53 0.42
CA LYS A 30 12.74 -4.38 0.53
C LYS A 30 11.93 -4.04 1.78
N ALA A 31 12.58 -3.87 2.92
CA ALA A 31 11.93 -3.49 4.18
C ALA A 31 11.20 -2.14 4.06
N VAL A 32 11.85 -1.13 3.47
CA VAL A 32 11.24 0.19 3.24
C VAL A 32 10.05 0.10 2.29
N THR A 33 10.18 -0.64 1.20
CA THR A 33 9.10 -0.82 0.22
C THR A 33 7.87 -1.47 0.86
N GLU A 34 8.07 -2.54 1.63
CA GLU A 34 6.99 -3.25 2.32
C GLU A 34 6.38 -2.42 3.45
N PHE A 35 7.16 -1.61 4.16
CA PHE A 35 6.64 -0.69 5.16
C PHE A 35 5.67 0.32 4.55
N VAL A 36 6.05 0.94 3.43
CA VAL A 36 5.19 1.91 2.72
C VAL A 36 3.91 1.24 2.22
N ARG A 37 4.02 0.03 1.63
CA ARG A 37 2.85 -0.74 1.17
C ARG A 37 1.88 -1.03 2.30
N ARG A 38 2.37 -1.51 3.45
CA ARG A 38 1.54 -1.81 4.62
C ARG A 38 0.88 -0.55 5.20
N LYS A 39 1.58 0.59 5.23
CA LYS A 39 1.01 1.87 5.67
C LYS A 39 -0.11 2.33 4.73
N ARG A 40 0.13 2.30 3.42
CA ARG A 40 -0.90 2.63 2.41
C ARG A 40 -2.11 1.71 2.50
N ALA A 41 -1.92 0.42 2.71
CA ALA A 41 -3.03 -0.53 2.89
C ALA A 41 -3.88 -0.20 4.14
N LYS A 42 -3.24 0.19 5.25
CA LYS A 42 -3.95 0.64 6.46
C LYS A 42 -4.73 1.92 6.22
N GLU A 43 -4.14 2.89 5.53
CA GLU A 43 -4.83 4.13 5.18
C GLU A 43 -5.99 3.89 4.22
N PHE A 44 -5.81 3.02 3.23
CA PHE A 44 -6.88 2.62 2.32
C PHE A 44 -8.06 1.99 3.08
N GLY A 45 -7.81 1.08 4.01
CA GLY A 45 -8.86 0.49 4.85
C GLY A 45 -9.54 1.50 5.78
N ARG A 46 -8.88 2.59 6.14
CA ARG A 46 -9.51 3.72 6.85
C ARG A 46 -10.41 4.52 5.91
N LEU A 47 -9.91 4.92 4.74
CA LEU A 47 -10.66 5.69 3.75
C LEU A 47 -11.92 4.94 3.26
N MET A 48 -11.83 3.61 3.12
CA MET A 48 -12.98 2.76 2.82
C MET A 48 -14.07 2.84 3.90
N ARG A 49 -13.70 2.85 5.18
CA ARG A 49 -14.66 2.96 6.30
C ARG A 49 -15.22 4.37 6.48
N GLU A 50 -14.46 5.38 6.10
CA GLU A 50 -14.88 6.79 6.14
C GLU A 50 -15.78 7.17 4.95
N GLY A 51 -16.12 6.22 4.05
CA GLY A 51 -16.99 6.50 2.90
C GLY A 51 -16.34 7.41 1.86
N ALA A 52 -15.00 7.54 1.85
CA ALA A 52 -14.30 8.41 0.89
C ALA A 52 -14.49 7.99 -0.58
N PHE A 53 -15.02 6.79 -0.78
CA PHE A 53 -15.34 6.21 -2.10
C PHE A 53 -16.83 5.87 -2.22
N ASP A 54 -17.69 6.42 -1.35
CA ASP A 54 -19.14 6.29 -1.54
C ASP A 54 -19.54 6.94 -2.86
N TYR A 55 -20.14 6.12 -3.73
CA TYR A 55 -20.72 6.61 -4.96
C TYR A 55 -22.04 7.29 -4.61
N PRO A 56 -22.31 8.50 -5.13
CA PRO A 56 -23.62 9.12 -4.97
C PRO A 56 -24.68 8.16 -5.52
N THR A 57 -25.57 7.68 -4.64
CA THR A 57 -26.68 6.80 -5.00
C THR A 57 -27.72 7.50 -5.89
N GLU A 58 -27.57 8.81 -6.08
CA GLU A 58 -28.40 9.64 -6.94
C GLU A 58 -27.58 10.15 -8.13
N ALA A 59 -27.25 9.25 -9.04
CA ALA A 59 -26.72 9.61 -10.35
C ALA A 59 -27.54 8.93 -11.44
N THR A 60 -28.56 9.65 -11.89
CA THR A 60 -29.21 9.54 -13.19
C THR A 60 -28.18 9.22 -14.29
N SER A 61 -28.27 8.00 -14.82
CA SER A 61 -27.95 7.48 -16.16
C SER A 61 -26.82 8.01 -17.07
N GLU A 62 -26.02 9.05 -16.75
CA GLU A 62 -25.16 9.69 -17.77
C GLU A 62 -23.65 9.75 -17.48
N SER A 63 -23.14 9.34 -16.31
CA SER A 63 -21.70 9.38 -16.02
C SER A 63 -20.98 8.03 -16.25
N LEU A 64 -21.19 7.42 -17.42
CA LEU A 64 -20.58 6.15 -17.86
C LEU A 64 -19.18 6.33 -18.49
N THR A 65 -18.22 6.95 -17.79
CA THR A 65 -16.80 7.03 -18.22
C THR A 65 -15.83 6.22 -17.37
N ASN A 66 -16.29 5.24 -16.59
CA ASN A 66 -15.36 4.25 -16.01
C ASN A 66 -15.90 2.81 -16.10
N PRO A 67 -15.01 1.82 -16.33
CA PRO A 67 -15.36 0.57 -16.98
C PRO A 67 -15.82 -0.50 -15.97
N VAL A 68 -17.13 -0.54 -15.72
CA VAL A 68 -17.95 -1.77 -15.53
C VAL A 68 -17.72 -2.59 -14.22
N PRO A 69 -18.75 -3.26 -13.64
CA PRO A 69 -20.19 -3.26 -13.94
C PRO A 69 -21.10 -2.85 -12.76
N PRO A 70 -22.26 -2.23 -13.02
CA PRO A 70 -23.46 -2.48 -12.22
C PRO A 70 -24.06 -3.85 -12.62
N LEU A 71 -24.25 -4.74 -11.65
CA LEU A 71 -25.10 -5.92 -11.81
C LEU A 71 -26.19 -5.87 -10.74
N ALA A 72 -27.35 -5.38 -11.14
CA ALA A 72 -28.61 -5.70 -10.49
C ALA A 72 -29.59 -6.07 -11.61
N ALA A 73 -29.83 -7.38 -11.76
CA ALA A 73 -31.07 -7.87 -12.35
C ALA A 73 -31.96 -8.26 -11.18
N GLU A 74 -33.23 -7.84 -11.23
CA GLU A 74 -34.30 -8.18 -10.28
C GLU A 74 -34.39 -9.69 -10.00
#